data_AF-A0AA95K7Z6-F1
#
_entry.id   AF-A0AA95K7Z6-F1
#
_cell.length_a   1.000
_cell.length_b   1.000
_cell.length_c   1.000
_cell.angle_alpha   90.00
_cell.angle_beta   90.00
_cell.angle_gamma   90.00
#
_symmetry.space_group_name_H-M   'P 1'
#
loop_
_entity.id
_entity.type
_entity.pdbx_description
1 polymer ?
#
loop_
_entity_poly.entity_id
_entity_poly.type
_entity_poly.pdbx_seq_one_letter_code
_entity_poly.pdbx_strand_id
1 'polypeptide(L)'
;MEKHNIVIKFNREVIRSRNNQELILKSVATQDNFLTQFNFKSIVTDEMLLPQNRINTVNFENLAGICYVQNTDNMSLEEKESLAQKISTYDFVEYAYVEKLAPMELPYNPQVNNKEPLINKTVHNTPNFTHLQEYKSGVTSTHIGIDMEYAWSLGIAGQGISIADIEWGFNFDHINLKRHNFVDYVPTTNPLNNEHGTAVAGVMYAKDINFGVKGMVHDAESFYGISEISYGRAAGISLGLRALRAGDIFVYEMQTGGITGKYVPADFDYAVWDVTQEALNAGIIVIGAAGNGSENLDQDIYYEYRNRPDRGVIRVGAGDELLKKANFSTYGSMVHVQGWGGNVVTTGYDGLYNGGPNNNYTNGFNGTSSATPIVASAAVAIQSWYKQQTGQVLTPREMRALLIETGTPQNINVSEGNEHIGPLPNVRSAITEMRRRLLEVVAIIEGQLSAKGGAQVMLSAEKSTSKVANIVAYAWQLPDGITAEIQNQSTLHFITPEVFKEKIYPITLTVTDAFGNSDSINHNFMVFNEFPLWERNGHYRKGAKVSWKNKKWVAISNNRGWEPGDDSGYWREVTDYPLWEPTKLYMVGNKVSWKNKKWVAINNNRGWEPSDNSEFWREIL
;
A
#
# COMPACT_ATOMS: atom_id res chain seq x y z
N MET A 1 -39.55 -11.35 -19.06
CA MET A 1 -40.02 -10.68 -17.83
C MET A 1 -38.80 -10.27 -17.04
N GLU A 2 -38.69 -9.00 -16.68
CA GLU A 2 -37.59 -8.51 -15.84
C GLU A 2 -37.66 -9.19 -14.46
N LYS A 3 -36.59 -9.91 -14.08
CA LYS A 3 -36.50 -10.52 -12.75
C LYS A 3 -36.17 -9.44 -11.72
N HIS A 4 -36.90 -9.47 -10.61
CA HIS A 4 -36.73 -8.54 -9.49
C HIS A 4 -36.76 -9.35 -8.20
N ASN A 5 -35.79 -9.09 -7.31
CA ASN A 5 -35.76 -9.65 -5.97
C ASN A 5 -36.24 -8.62 -4.95
N ILE A 6 -36.81 -9.05 -3.84
CA ILE A 6 -36.97 -8.19 -2.67
C ILE A 6 -35.82 -8.50 -1.71
N VAL A 7 -35.00 -7.49 -1.42
CA VAL A 7 -33.83 -7.57 -0.55
C VAL A 7 -34.18 -6.95 0.80
N ILE A 8 -33.83 -7.64 1.89
CA ILE A 8 -34.06 -7.17 3.25
C ILE A 8 -32.80 -7.41 4.07
N LYS A 9 -32.47 -6.49 4.96
CA LYS A 9 -31.53 -6.74 6.05
C LYS A 9 -32.23 -6.63 7.40
N PHE A 10 -32.27 -7.76 8.11
CA PHE A 10 -32.76 -7.82 9.48
C PHE A 10 -31.63 -7.53 10.46
N ASN A 11 -31.94 -6.83 11.55
CA ASN A 11 -31.06 -6.72 12.71
C ASN A 11 -30.73 -8.13 13.23
N ARG A 12 -29.46 -8.39 13.54
CA ARG A 12 -29.01 -9.71 14.02
C ARG A 12 -29.79 -10.20 15.25
N GLU A 13 -30.24 -9.26 16.09
CA GLU A 13 -30.96 -9.55 17.32
C GLU A 13 -32.30 -10.25 17.10
N VAL A 14 -32.95 -10.07 15.95
CA VAL A 14 -34.23 -10.72 15.64
C VAL A 14 -34.08 -12.06 14.92
N ILE A 15 -32.86 -12.45 14.55
CA ILE A 15 -32.57 -13.73 13.93
C ILE A 15 -32.39 -14.77 15.04
N ARG A 16 -33.22 -15.82 15.04
CA ARG A 16 -33.18 -16.91 16.03
C ARG A 16 -32.13 -17.94 15.65
N SER A 17 -32.17 -18.40 14.41
CA SER A 17 -31.32 -19.46 13.88
C SER A 17 -31.36 -19.44 12.37
N ARG A 18 -30.53 -20.28 11.75
CA ARG A 18 -30.48 -20.50 10.31
C ARG A 18 -30.60 -21.98 10.00
N ASN A 19 -31.26 -22.32 8.90
CA ASN A 19 -31.34 -23.69 8.41
C ASN A 19 -31.21 -23.69 6.89
N ASN A 20 -30.09 -24.17 6.36
CA ASN A 20 -29.82 -24.18 4.91
C ASN A 20 -30.02 -22.79 4.27
N GLN A 21 -29.39 -21.77 4.84
CA GLN A 21 -29.55 -20.34 4.48
C GLN A 21 -30.90 -19.70 4.80
N GLU A 22 -31.93 -20.45 5.16
CA GLU A 22 -33.21 -19.87 5.55
C GLU A 22 -33.12 -19.24 6.94
N LEU A 23 -33.48 -17.95 7.02
CA LEU A 23 -33.50 -17.21 8.28
C LEU A 23 -34.77 -17.53 9.07
N ILE A 24 -34.59 -18.00 10.31
CA ILE A 24 -35.68 -18.21 11.25
C ILE A 24 -35.71 -17.01 12.20
N LEU A 25 -36.79 -16.24 12.17
CA LEU A 25 -36.97 -15.06 13.01
C LEU A 25 -37.44 -15.42 14.43
N LYS A 26 -37.10 -14.59 15.41
CA LYS A 26 -37.59 -14.69 16.80
C LYS A 26 -39.04 -14.23 16.88
N SER A 27 -39.74 -14.66 17.93
CA SER A 27 -41.16 -14.32 18.16
C SER A 27 -41.44 -12.81 18.18
N VAL A 28 -40.47 -12.00 18.62
CA VAL A 28 -40.57 -10.52 18.61
C VAL A 28 -40.76 -9.95 17.20
N ALA A 29 -40.17 -10.58 16.17
CA ALA A 29 -40.32 -10.16 14.78
C ALA A 29 -41.52 -10.79 14.08
N THR A 30 -42.23 -11.73 14.72
CA THR A 30 -43.36 -12.45 14.12
C THR A 30 -44.67 -12.23 14.86
N GLN A 31 -44.77 -11.20 15.71
CA GLN A 31 -45.93 -10.98 16.59
C GLN A 31 -47.23 -10.69 15.82
N ASP A 32 -47.14 -9.99 14.68
CA ASP A 32 -48.30 -9.65 13.86
C ASP A 32 -48.63 -10.71 12.79
N ASN A 33 -47.89 -11.83 12.79
CA ASN A 33 -47.96 -12.93 11.83
C ASN A 33 -47.72 -12.53 10.36
N PHE A 34 -47.41 -11.29 10.03
CA PHE A 34 -47.23 -10.86 8.64
C PHE A 34 -45.97 -11.48 8.03
N LEU A 35 -44.82 -11.32 8.71
CA LEU A 35 -43.54 -11.87 8.22
C LEU A 35 -43.51 -13.41 8.20
N THR A 36 -44.41 -14.08 8.92
CA THR A 36 -44.50 -15.57 8.91
C THR A 36 -45.04 -16.15 7.60
N GLN A 37 -45.58 -15.30 6.72
CA GLN A 37 -46.10 -15.70 5.42
C GLN A 37 -45.00 -15.87 4.37
N PHE A 38 -43.76 -15.50 4.71
CA PHE A 38 -42.63 -15.46 3.78
C PHE A 38 -41.44 -16.24 4.31
N ASN A 39 -40.65 -16.77 3.36
CA ASN A 39 -39.36 -17.38 3.66
C ASN A 39 -38.25 -16.43 3.23
N PHE A 40 -37.22 -16.33 4.06
CA PHE A 40 -36.12 -15.38 3.88
C PHE A 40 -34.83 -16.15 3.66
N LYS A 41 -34.28 -16.10 2.44
CA LYS A 41 -33.05 -16.81 2.10
C LYS A 41 -31.86 -15.89 2.23
N SER A 42 -30.97 -16.15 3.18
CA SER A 42 -29.75 -15.38 3.41
C SER A 42 -28.84 -15.39 2.19
N ILE A 43 -28.18 -14.25 1.92
CA ILE A 43 -27.15 -14.14 0.87
C ILE A 43 -25.87 -14.91 1.23
N VAL A 44 -25.71 -15.23 2.52
CA VAL A 44 -24.57 -15.96 3.07
C VAL A 44 -24.97 -17.43 3.17
N THR A 45 -24.08 -18.36 2.83
CA THR A 45 -24.27 -19.81 3.06
C THR A 45 -23.88 -20.19 4.49
N ASP A 46 -24.42 -21.27 5.05
CA ASP A 46 -24.01 -21.69 6.41
C ASP A 46 -22.53 -22.12 6.44
N GLU A 47 -21.99 -22.61 5.33
CA GLU A 47 -20.56 -22.90 5.15
C GLU A 47 -19.68 -21.65 5.26
N MET A 48 -20.14 -20.50 4.73
CA MET A 48 -19.41 -19.23 4.84
C MET A 48 -19.27 -18.75 6.28
N LEU A 49 -20.08 -19.24 7.21
CA LEU A 49 -19.99 -18.91 8.64
C LEU A 49 -18.97 -19.78 9.37
N LEU A 50 -18.53 -20.89 8.77
CA LEU A 50 -17.49 -21.73 9.35
C LEU A 50 -16.11 -21.07 9.14
N PRO A 51 -15.27 -20.94 10.18
CA PRO A 51 -13.94 -20.35 10.05
C PRO A 51 -12.93 -21.29 9.36
N GLN A 52 -13.26 -22.57 9.25
CA GLN A 52 -12.38 -23.59 8.67
C GLN A 52 -12.19 -23.34 7.17
N ASN A 53 -10.95 -23.42 6.68
CA ASN A 53 -10.56 -23.30 5.27
C ASN A 53 -10.81 -21.94 4.59
N ARG A 54 -11.07 -20.86 5.33
CA ARG A 54 -11.11 -19.52 4.74
C ARG A 54 -9.70 -19.06 4.37
N ILE A 55 -9.53 -18.60 3.15
CA ILE A 55 -8.29 -17.95 2.68
C ILE A 55 -8.25 -16.45 2.99
N ASN A 56 -9.35 -15.90 3.54
CA ASN A 56 -9.52 -14.47 3.81
C ASN A 56 -10.21 -14.19 5.14
N THR A 57 -10.24 -12.91 5.50
CA THR A 57 -10.77 -12.37 6.75
C THR A 57 -12.16 -11.73 6.61
N VAL A 58 -12.89 -12.00 5.50
CA VAL A 58 -14.23 -11.44 5.28
C VAL A 58 -15.16 -11.88 6.41
N ASN A 59 -15.85 -10.91 7.02
CA ASN A 59 -16.77 -11.15 8.11
C ASN A 59 -18.20 -11.42 7.60
N PHE A 60 -18.43 -12.64 7.13
CA PHE A 60 -19.74 -13.08 6.65
C PHE A 60 -20.85 -13.06 7.72
N GLU A 61 -20.51 -13.01 9.02
CA GLU A 61 -21.53 -12.87 10.08
C GLU A 61 -22.21 -11.49 10.03
N ASN A 62 -21.51 -10.43 9.63
CA ASN A 62 -22.09 -9.09 9.45
C ASN A 62 -23.10 -9.06 8.29
N LEU A 63 -22.94 -9.96 7.32
CA LEU A 63 -23.79 -10.07 6.13
C LEU A 63 -24.95 -11.07 6.33
N ALA A 64 -24.95 -11.84 7.42
CA ALA A 64 -25.88 -12.95 7.64
C ALA A 64 -27.36 -12.50 7.71
N GLY A 65 -27.61 -11.25 8.10
CA GLY A 65 -28.96 -10.68 8.15
C GLY A 65 -29.54 -10.23 6.81
N ILE A 66 -28.71 -10.16 5.77
CA ILE A 66 -29.15 -9.80 4.42
C ILE A 66 -29.74 -11.04 3.74
N CYS A 67 -30.94 -10.90 3.18
CA CYS A 67 -31.70 -12.00 2.60
C CYS A 67 -32.63 -11.57 1.46
N TYR A 68 -33.03 -12.56 0.68
CA TYR A 68 -34.05 -12.43 -0.37
C TYR A 68 -35.38 -13.03 0.08
N VAL A 69 -36.48 -12.33 -0.17
CA VAL A 69 -37.84 -12.87 0.02
C VAL A 69 -38.13 -13.91 -1.08
N GLN A 70 -38.39 -15.14 -0.68
CA GLN A 70 -38.67 -16.25 -1.60
C GLN A 70 -40.11 -16.22 -2.12
N ASN A 71 -40.35 -16.93 -3.23
CA ASN A 71 -41.67 -17.14 -3.84
C ASN A 71 -42.39 -15.84 -4.26
N THR A 72 -41.63 -14.82 -4.65
CA THR A 72 -42.16 -13.52 -5.12
C THR A 72 -42.23 -13.43 -6.64
N ASP A 73 -41.90 -14.49 -7.38
CA ASP A 73 -41.82 -14.47 -8.85
C ASP A 73 -43.14 -14.10 -9.56
N ASN A 74 -44.28 -14.44 -8.94
CA ASN A 74 -45.61 -14.13 -9.48
C ASN A 74 -46.11 -12.72 -9.11
N MET A 75 -45.38 -11.97 -8.29
CA MET A 75 -45.73 -10.59 -7.93
C MET A 75 -45.27 -9.63 -9.04
N SER A 76 -46.14 -8.69 -9.38
CA SER A 76 -45.80 -7.49 -10.17
C SER A 76 -44.77 -6.62 -9.45
N LEU A 77 -44.14 -5.70 -10.19
CA LEU A 77 -43.18 -4.76 -9.61
C LEU A 77 -43.81 -3.91 -8.49
N GLU A 78 -45.02 -3.38 -8.73
CA GLU A 78 -45.76 -2.56 -7.75
C GLU A 78 -46.09 -3.34 -6.46
N GLU A 79 -46.45 -4.62 -6.58
CA GLU A 79 -46.68 -5.49 -5.41
C GLU A 79 -45.38 -5.74 -4.63
N LYS A 80 -44.24 -5.93 -5.33
CA LYS A 80 -42.93 -6.09 -4.69
C LYS A 80 -42.49 -4.81 -3.99
N GLU A 81 -42.69 -3.65 -4.60
CA GLU A 81 -42.39 -2.35 -4.02
C GLU A 81 -43.24 -2.09 -2.77
N SER A 82 -44.54 -2.36 -2.85
CA SER A 82 -45.47 -2.25 -1.72
C SER A 82 -45.08 -3.19 -0.56
N LEU A 83 -44.68 -4.42 -0.88
CA LEU A 83 -44.20 -5.39 0.11
C LEU A 83 -42.89 -4.92 0.76
N ALA A 84 -41.91 -4.45 -0.03
CA ALA A 84 -40.66 -3.93 0.49
C ALA A 84 -40.90 -2.71 1.41
N GLN A 85 -41.74 -1.77 0.99
CA GLN A 85 -42.11 -0.60 1.78
C GLN A 85 -42.81 -0.98 3.09
N LYS A 86 -43.68 -2.00 3.07
CA LYS A 86 -44.31 -2.50 4.30
C LYS A 86 -43.28 -3.09 5.25
N ILE A 87 -42.35 -3.92 4.74
CA ILE A 87 -41.31 -4.55 5.55
C ILE A 87 -40.33 -3.51 6.11
N SER A 88 -40.02 -2.44 5.38
CA SER A 88 -39.14 -1.37 5.89
C SER A 88 -39.73 -0.57 7.04
N THR A 89 -41.02 -0.75 7.40
CA THR A 89 -41.63 -0.06 8.56
C THR A 89 -41.32 -0.70 9.91
N TYR A 90 -40.72 -1.90 9.94
CA TYR A 90 -40.35 -2.54 11.20
C TYR A 90 -39.01 -1.98 11.73
N ASP A 91 -38.97 -1.57 12.99
CA ASP A 91 -37.76 -1.00 13.64
C ASP A 91 -36.54 -1.95 13.66
N PHE A 92 -36.76 -3.24 13.45
CA PHE A 92 -35.71 -4.27 13.39
C PHE A 92 -35.25 -4.61 11.95
N VAL A 93 -35.69 -3.84 10.95
CA VAL A 93 -35.26 -3.92 9.56
C VAL A 93 -34.39 -2.71 9.24
N GLU A 94 -33.14 -2.93 8.85
CA GLU A 94 -32.22 -1.84 8.49
C GLU A 94 -32.61 -1.23 7.13
N TYR A 95 -32.97 -2.08 6.18
CA TYR A 95 -33.49 -1.68 4.87
C TYR A 95 -34.29 -2.81 4.23
N ALA A 96 -35.24 -2.44 3.38
CA ALA A 96 -35.91 -3.34 2.44
C ALA A 96 -36.16 -2.60 1.12
N TYR A 97 -35.82 -3.23 0.00
CA TYR A 97 -35.99 -2.63 -1.34
C TYR A 97 -36.12 -3.70 -2.42
N VAL A 98 -36.54 -3.28 -3.62
CA VAL A 98 -36.59 -4.15 -4.80
C VAL A 98 -35.29 -4.01 -5.59
N GLU A 99 -34.56 -5.11 -5.71
CA GLU A 99 -33.35 -5.22 -6.54
C GLU A 99 -33.75 -5.63 -7.96
N LYS A 100 -33.30 -4.84 -8.96
CA LYS A 100 -33.46 -5.16 -10.38
C LYS A 100 -32.31 -6.08 -10.83
N LEU A 101 -32.64 -7.26 -11.37
CA LEU A 101 -31.68 -8.25 -11.89
C LEU A 101 -31.63 -8.28 -13.43
N ALA A 102 -32.23 -7.31 -14.11
CA ALA A 102 -32.25 -7.31 -15.56
C ALA A 102 -30.85 -7.00 -16.10
N PRO A 103 -30.40 -7.70 -17.17
CA PRO A 103 -29.25 -7.25 -17.92
C PRO A 103 -29.60 -5.89 -18.53
N MET A 104 -29.05 -4.83 -17.94
CA MET A 104 -29.34 -3.48 -18.41
C MET A 104 -28.52 -3.26 -19.68
N GLU A 105 -29.20 -3.37 -20.83
CA GLU A 105 -28.61 -3.25 -22.15
C GLU A 105 -27.69 -2.02 -22.22
N LEU A 106 -26.42 -2.25 -22.52
CA LEU A 106 -25.53 -1.18 -22.93
C LEU A 106 -26.00 -0.63 -24.28
N PRO A 107 -25.74 0.65 -24.59
CA PRO A 107 -25.76 1.12 -25.97
C PRO A 107 -24.62 0.43 -26.73
N TYR A 108 -24.86 -0.81 -27.18
CA TYR A 108 -24.08 -1.41 -28.26
C TYR A 108 -24.30 -0.51 -29.48
N ASN A 109 -23.22 0.02 -30.04
CA ASN A 109 -23.29 0.79 -31.27
C ASN A 109 -22.95 -0.15 -32.45
N PRO A 110 -23.96 -0.72 -33.16
CA PRO A 110 -23.73 -1.58 -34.31
C PRO A 110 -23.20 -0.84 -35.55
N GLN A 111 -22.76 0.43 -35.44
CA GLN A 111 -22.25 1.23 -36.55
C GLN A 111 -20.85 0.78 -36.99
N VAL A 112 -20.70 -0.51 -37.31
CA VAL A 112 -19.73 -1.03 -38.27
C VAL A 112 -20.51 -1.95 -39.21
N ASN A 113 -21.08 -1.32 -40.24
CA ASN A 113 -21.64 -1.88 -41.48
C ASN A 113 -21.90 -3.40 -41.55
N ASN A 114 -23.20 -3.73 -41.68
CA ASN A 114 -23.72 -4.98 -42.25
C ASN A 114 -22.79 -5.57 -43.32
N LYS A 115 -22.09 -6.65 -42.99
CA LYS A 115 -21.63 -7.63 -43.97
C LYS A 115 -22.00 -9.03 -43.47
N GLU A 116 -22.48 -9.82 -44.42
CA GLU A 116 -23.25 -11.05 -44.29
C GLU A 116 -22.70 -12.11 -43.32
N PRO A 117 -23.57 -13.03 -42.84
CA PRO A 117 -23.13 -14.18 -42.04
C PRO A 117 -22.26 -15.10 -42.90
N LEU A 118 -20.95 -15.15 -42.62
CA LEU A 118 -19.99 -15.95 -43.36
C LEU A 118 -19.51 -17.16 -42.54
N ILE A 119 -20.18 -18.29 -42.79
CA ILE A 119 -19.70 -19.68 -42.94
C ILE A 119 -18.31 -20.01 -42.34
N ASN A 120 -18.31 -20.91 -41.33
CA ASN A 120 -17.28 -21.88 -40.96
C ASN A 120 -15.84 -21.60 -41.48
N LYS A 121 -15.18 -20.57 -40.94
CA LYS A 121 -13.72 -20.46 -41.04
C LYS A 121 -13.09 -21.23 -39.89
N THR A 122 -12.33 -22.27 -40.23
CA THR A 122 -11.47 -23.01 -39.30
C THR A 122 -10.57 -22.05 -38.49
N VAL A 123 -10.38 -22.37 -37.21
CA VAL A 123 -9.60 -21.68 -36.16
C VAL A 123 -8.19 -21.21 -36.59
N HIS A 124 -7.63 -21.74 -37.68
CA HIS A 124 -6.24 -21.51 -38.09
C HIS A 124 -5.93 -20.15 -38.75
N ASN A 125 -6.91 -19.24 -38.93
CA ASN A 125 -6.73 -17.96 -39.63
C ASN A 125 -7.17 -16.72 -38.83
N THR A 126 -7.28 -16.79 -37.50
CA THR A 126 -7.59 -15.60 -36.69
C THR A 126 -6.43 -14.59 -36.78
N PRO A 127 -6.66 -13.32 -37.20
CA PRO A 127 -5.61 -12.29 -37.21
C PRO A 127 -5.16 -11.89 -35.80
N ASN A 128 -4.00 -11.24 -35.71
CA ASN A 128 -3.55 -10.60 -34.47
C ASN A 128 -4.06 -9.15 -34.40
N PHE A 129 -4.88 -8.86 -33.40
CA PHE A 129 -5.51 -7.56 -33.13
C PHE A 129 -4.86 -6.78 -31.99
N THR A 130 -3.76 -7.26 -31.39
CA THR A 130 -3.10 -6.59 -30.25
C THR A 130 -2.60 -5.18 -30.59
N HIS A 131 -2.29 -4.92 -31.85
CA HIS A 131 -1.93 -3.58 -32.34
C HIS A 131 -3.09 -2.58 -32.28
N LEU A 132 -4.34 -3.04 -32.19
CA LEU A 132 -5.53 -2.19 -32.06
C LEU A 132 -5.92 -1.94 -30.59
N GLN A 133 -5.30 -2.64 -29.64
CA GLN A 133 -5.53 -2.41 -28.20
C GLN A 133 -4.70 -1.20 -27.74
N GLU A 134 -5.04 0.00 -28.21
CA GLU A 134 -4.29 1.23 -27.94
C GLU A 134 -4.40 1.69 -26.47
N TYR A 135 -5.49 1.35 -25.77
CA TYR A 135 -5.68 1.66 -24.34
C TYR A 135 -4.55 1.18 -23.41
N LYS A 136 -3.76 0.16 -23.83
CA LYS A 136 -2.64 -0.37 -23.05
C LYS A 136 -1.34 0.44 -23.21
N SER A 137 -1.25 1.28 -24.25
CA SER A 137 -0.05 2.04 -24.60
C SER A 137 0.17 3.20 -23.60
N GLY A 138 1.28 3.92 -23.72
CA GLY A 138 1.48 5.17 -22.97
C GLY A 138 0.75 6.37 -23.56
N VAL A 139 1.32 7.56 -23.37
CA VAL A 139 0.82 8.80 -23.97
C VAL A 139 1.39 8.95 -25.37
N THR A 140 0.52 9.14 -26.37
CA THR A 140 0.91 9.40 -27.77
C THR A 140 0.34 10.74 -28.25
N SER A 141 0.60 11.10 -29.51
CA SER A 141 0.00 12.30 -30.12
C SER A 141 -1.49 12.14 -30.46
N THR A 142 -2.00 10.92 -30.51
CA THR A 142 -3.37 10.60 -30.97
C THR A 142 -4.25 10.04 -29.87
N HIS A 143 -3.68 9.44 -28.83
CA HIS A 143 -4.42 8.86 -27.71
C HIS A 143 -3.58 8.82 -26.43
N ILE A 144 -4.25 8.59 -25.30
CA ILE A 144 -3.64 8.42 -23.98
C ILE A 144 -4.07 7.08 -23.39
N GLY A 145 -3.16 6.11 -23.28
CA GLY A 145 -3.39 4.83 -22.61
C GLY A 145 -2.79 4.78 -21.19
N ILE A 146 -2.87 3.61 -20.55
CA ILE A 146 -2.44 3.40 -19.15
C ILE A 146 -0.96 3.05 -18.96
N ASP A 147 -0.17 2.98 -20.03
CA ASP A 147 1.25 2.58 -20.07
C ASP A 147 1.52 1.19 -19.45
N MET A 148 0.65 0.22 -19.77
CA MET A 148 0.77 -1.17 -19.32
C MET A 148 2.03 -1.85 -19.87
N GLU A 149 2.47 -1.45 -21.07
CA GLU A 149 3.68 -1.99 -21.72
C GLU A 149 4.95 -1.76 -20.87
N TYR A 150 4.97 -0.73 -20.02
CA TYR A 150 6.03 -0.57 -19.02
C TYR A 150 6.07 -1.71 -18.00
N ALA A 151 4.92 -2.12 -17.46
CA ALA A 151 4.87 -3.26 -16.54
C ALA A 151 5.34 -4.55 -17.23
N TRP A 152 4.93 -4.78 -18.46
CA TRP A 152 5.41 -5.92 -19.26
C TRP A 152 6.93 -5.90 -19.46
N SER A 153 7.53 -4.71 -19.65
CA SER A 153 8.99 -4.57 -19.77
C SER A 153 9.74 -4.96 -18.49
N LEU A 154 9.05 -4.97 -17.35
CA LEU A 154 9.55 -5.41 -16.04
C LEU A 154 9.20 -6.89 -15.75
N GLY A 155 8.61 -7.62 -16.70
CA GLY A 155 8.12 -8.98 -16.48
C GLY A 155 6.82 -9.08 -15.68
N ILE A 156 6.13 -7.96 -15.46
CA ILE A 156 4.89 -7.92 -14.68
C ILE A 156 3.69 -8.01 -15.62
N ALA A 157 2.91 -9.08 -15.46
CA ALA A 157 1.66 -9.31 -16.20
C ALA A 157 0.54 -9.85 -15.27
N GLY A 158 0.60 -9.53 -13.98
CA GLY A 158 -0.43 -9.86 -12.99
C GLY A 158 -0.12 -11.05 -12.07
N GLN A 159 1.09 -11.61 -12.16
CA GLN A 159 1.46 -12.82 -11.43
C GLN A 159 1.23 -12.70 -9.91
N GLY A 160 0.60 -13.72 -9.34
CA GLY A 160 0.35 -13.82 -7.90
C GLY A 160 -0.85 -13.00 -7.39
N ILE A 161 -1.62 -12.40 -8.29
CA ILE A 161 -2.88 -11.70 -8.00
C ILE A 161 -4.02 -12.46 -8.66
N SER A 162 -5.06 -12.78 -7.88
CA SER A 162 -6.30 -13.33 -8.42
C SER A 162 -7.31 -12.22 -8.75
N ILE A 163 -8.16 -12.49 -9.72
CA ILE A 163 -9.25 -11.63 -10.15
C ILE A 163 -10.56 -12.39 -9.95
N ALA A 164 -11.57 -11.77 -9.37
CA ALA A 164 -12.95 -12.18 -9.57
C ALA A 164 -13.70 -11.09 -10.32
N ASP A 165 -14.66 -11.48 -11.14
CA ASP A 165 -15.45 -10.57 -11.94
C ASP A 165 -16.91 -11.00 -11.89
N ILE A 166 -17.78 -10.09 -11.44
CA ILE A 166 -19.22 -10.34 -11.35
C ILE A 166 -19.95 -9.73 -12.54
N GLU A 167 -20.61 -10.63 -13.27
CA GLU A 167 -21.13 -10.46 -14.61
C GLU A 167 -22.43 -11.24 -14.78
N TRP A 168 -23.00 -11.21 -15.98
CA TRP A 168 -24.10 -12.12 -16.32
C TRP A 168 -23.61 -13.53 -16.63
N GLY A 169 -22.45 -13.64 -17.26
CA GLY A 169 -21.83 -14.90 -17.67
C GLY A 169 -20.58 -14.67 -18.51
N PHE A 170 -19.90 -15.77 -18.85
CA PHE A 170 -18.65 -15.76 -19.61
C PHE A 170 -18.59 -16.92 -20.59
N ASN A 171 -17.90 -16.73 -21.72
CA ASN A 171 -17.49 -17.82 -22.57
C ASN A 171 -16.11 -18.37 -22.12
N PHE A 172 -16.15 -19.39 -21.26
CA PHE A 172 -14.95 -20.09 -20.78
C PHE A 172 -14.23 -20.91 -21.88
N ASP A 173 -14.88 -21.13 -23.02
CA ASP A 173 -14.34 -21.86 -24.17
C ASP A 173 -13.74 -20.94 -25.25
N HIS A 174 -13.82 -19.62 -25.10
CA HIS A 174 -13.23 -18.67 -26.05
C HIS A 174 -11.73 -18.91 -26.20
N ILE A 175 -11.21 -18.94 -27.43
CA ILE A 175 -9.86 -19.44 -27.71
C ILE A 175 -8.73 -18.68 -26.99
N ASN A 176 -8.85 -17.34 -26.89
CA ASN A 176 -7.91 -16.52 -26.11
C ASN A 176 -8.09 -16.67 -24.59
N LEU A 177 -9.21 -17.19 -24.09
CA LEU A 177 -9.52 -17.23 -22.65
C LEU A 177 -9.43 -18.63 -22.05
N LYS A 178 -9.74 -19.69 -22.80
CA LYS A 178 -9.81 -21.06 -22.30
C LYS A 178 -8.51 -21.52 -21.64
N ARG A 179 -8.55 -21.72 -20.32
CA ARG A 179 -7.46 -22.26 -19.48
C ARG A 179 -8.00 -22.73 -18.13
N HIS A 180 -7.23 -23.59 -17.44
CA HIS A 180 -7.64 -24.22 -16.19
C HIS A 180 -7.89 -23.23 -15.03
N ASN A 181 -7.22 -22.08 -15.06
CA ASN A 181 -7.32 -21.01 -14.08
C ASN A 181 -8.24 -19.84 -14.53
N PHE A 182 -9.03 -20.05 -15.59
CA PHE A 182 -10.24 -19.27 -15.84
C PHE A 182 -11.45 -20.11 -15.40
N VAL A 183 -11.98 -19.80 -14.23
CA VAL A 183 -12.83 -20.72 -13.45
C VAL A 183 -14.27 -20.22 -13.44
N ASP A 184 -15.20 -21.08 -13.83
CA ASP A 184 -16.64 -20.86 -13.69
C ASP A 184 -17.07 -21.06 -12.23
N TYR A 185 -16.79 -20.04 -11.40
CA TYR A 185 -16.86 -20.17 -9.94
C TYR A 185 -18.28 -20.02 -9.39
N VAL A 186 -19.06 -19.08 -9.95
CA VAL A 186 -20.52 -19.02 -9.77
C VAL A 186 -21.17 -19.07 -11.14
N PRO A 187 -21.59 -20.26 -11.60
CA PRO A 187 -22.10 -20.44 -12.95
C PRO A 187 -23.39 -19.66 -13.20
N THR A 188 -23.55 -19.18 -14.43
CA THR A 188 -24.81 -18.57 -14.89
C THR A 188 -25.87 -19.63 -15.18
N THR A 189 -27.13 -19.29 -14.94
CA THR A 189 -28.28 -20.09 -15.40
C THR A 189 -28.76 -19.69 -16.80
N ASN A 190 -28.15 -18.67 -17.41
CA ASN A 190 -28.50 -18.20 -18.75
C ASN A 190 -27.25 -17.88 -19.60
N PRO A 191 -26.78 -18.81 -20.44
CA PRO A 191 -25.55 -18.65 -21.23
C PRO A 191 -25.69 -17.64 -22.40
N LEU A 192 -26.90 -17.14 -22.68
CA LEU A 192 -27.10 -16.13 -23.74
C LEU A 192 -26.47 -14.77 -23.42
N ASN A 193 -26.06 -14.55 -22.17
CA ASN A 193 -25.50 -13.28 -21.69
C ASN A 193 -23.97 -13.31 -21.53
N ASN A 194 -23.29 -14.29 -22.14
CA ASN A 194 -21.86 -14.52 -21.92
C ASN A 194 -20.94 -13.47 -22.59
N GLU A 195 -21.40 -12.76 -23.61
CA GLU A 195 -20.52 -11.90 -24.42
C GLU A 195 -19.93 -10.71 -23.64
N HIS A 196 -20.69 -10.12 -22.71
CA HIS A 196 -20.25 -8.97 -21.92
C HIS A 196 -19.05 -9.31 -21.03
N GLY A 197 -19.19 -10.31 -20.16
CA GLY A 197 -18.08 -10.79 -19.33
C GLY A 197 -16.93 -11.38 -20.16
N THR A 198 -17.22 -11.96 -21.33
CA THR A 198 -16.17 -12.39 -22.27
C THR A 198 -15.34 -11.20 -22.78
N ALA A 199 -15.97 -10.06 -23.04
CA ALA A 199 -15.28 -8.84 -23.45
C ALA A 199 -14.44 -8.24 -22.33
N VAL A 200 -14.95 -8.20 -21.11
CA VAL A 200 -14.21 -7.75 -19.91
C VAL A 200 -13.00 -8.65 -19.65
N ALA A 201 -13.21 -9.97 -19.64
CA ALA A 201 -12.13 -10.95 -19.48
C ALA A 201 -11.10 -10.85 -20.62
N GLY A 202 -11.48 -10.47 -21.84
CA GLY A 202 -10.56 -10.26 -22.96
C GLY A 202 -9.60 -9.08 -22.75
N VAL A 203 -10.09 -7.98 -22.17
CA VAL A 203 -9.28 -6.79 -21.86
C VAL A 203 -8.21 -7.13 -20.81
N MET A 204 -8.58 -7.92 -19.80
CA MET A 204 -7.70 -8.23 -18.67
C MET A 204 -6.86 -9.49 -18.89
N TYR A 205 -7.50 -10.58 -19.31
CA TYR A 205 -7.05 -11.96 -19.12
C TYR A 205 -7.10 -12.79 -20.42
N ALA A 206 -7.03 -12.18 -21.60
CA ALA A 206 -6.74 -12.93 -22.83
C ALA A 206 -5.27 -13.41 -22.85
N LYS A 207 -5.05 -14.69 -23.13
CA LYS A 207 -3.72 -15.28 -23.30
C LYS A 207 -3.01 -14.67 -24.51
N ASP A 208 -1.70 -14.47 -24.37
CA ASP A 208 -0.82 -14.16 -25.49
C ASP A 208 -0.50 -15.42 -26.28
N ILE A 209 -1.31 -15.71 -27.30
CA ILE A 209 -1.15 -16.86 -28.21
C ILE A 209 -0.82 -16.42 -29.63
N ASN A 210 -0.26 -15.21 -29.80
CA ASN A 210 0.14 -14.59 -31.07
C ASN A 210 -0.99 -14.30 -32.10
N PHE A 211 -2.25 -14.53 -31.76
CA PHE A 211 -3.42 -14.11 -32.53
C PHE A 211 -4.57 -13.69 -31.62
N GLY A 212 -5.59 -13.06 -32.20
CA GLY A 212 -6.70 -12.48 -31.45
C GLY A 212 -6.23 -11.26 -30.68
N VAL A 213 -6.55 -11.18 -29.40
CA VAL A 213 -6.16 -10.09 -28.51
C VAL A 213 -5.25 -10.60 -27.39
N LYS A 214 -4.58 -9.68 -26.69
CA LYS A 214 -3.73 -9.96 -25.53
C LYS A 214 -4.26 -9.19 -24.32
N GLY A 215 -4.55 -9.89 -23.24
CA GLY A 215 -5.00 -9.30 -21.98
C GLY A 215 -3.87 -8.51 -21.33
N MET A 216 -4.20 -7.40 -20.69
CA MET A 216 -3.22 -6.54 -20.02
C MET A 216 -2.51 -7.23 -18.86
N VAL A 217 -3.20 -8.16 -18.19
CA VAL A 217 -2.69 -8.96 -17.06
C VAL A 217 -2.89 -10.45 -17.33
N HIS A 218 -2.37 -10.88 -18.48
CA HIS A 218 -2.52 -12.23 -19.03
C HIS A 218 -1.92 -13.34 -18.16
N ASP A 219 -1.05 -13.03 -17.18
CA ASP A 219 -0.46 -13.98 -16.24
C ASP A 219 -1.02 -13.85 -14.80
N ALA A 220 -2.19 -13.21 -14.63
CA ALA A 220 -2.89 -13.26 -13.34
C ALA A 220 -3.11 -14.71 -12.87
N GLU A 221 -3.03 -14.92 -11.55
CA GLU A 221 -2.98 -16.26 -10.93
C GLU A 221 -4.21 -17.08 -11.27
N SER A 222 -5.38 -16.49 -11.07
CA SER A 222 -6.68 -17.03 -11.42
C SER A 222 -7.63 -15.91 -11.82
N PHE A 223 -8.59 -16.23 -12.67
CA PHE A 223 -9.74 -15.39 -12.98
C PHE A 223 -11.01 -16.18 -12.67
N TYR A 224 -11.80 -15.72 -11.70
CA TYR A 224 -13.04 -16.35 -11.26
C TYR A 224 -14.23 -15.61 -11.86
N GLY A 225 -14.94 -16.27 -12.78
CA GLY A 225 -16.19 -15.75 -13.32
C GLY A 225 -17.33 -15.97 -12.33
N ILE A 226 -18.04 -14.89 -12.00
CA ILE A 226 -19.14 -14.88 -11.03
C ILE A 226 -20.41 -14.41 -11.75
N SER A 227 -21.47 -15.21 -11.75
CA SER A 227 -22.76 -14.78 -12.30
C SER A 227 -23.66 -14.17 -11.23
N GLU A 228 -24.16 -12.95 -11.45
CA GLU A 228 -25.22 -12.36 -10.63
C GLU A 228 -26.59 -13.01 -10.87
N ILE A 229 -26.79 -13.70 -12.01
CA ILE A 229 -28.10 -14.23 -12.44
C ILE A 229 -28.58 -15.38 -11.55
N SER A 230 -27.65 -16.19 -11.04
CA SER A 230 -27.98 -17.45 -10.37
C SER A 230 -28.47 -17.27 -8.94
N TYR A 231 -27.92 -16.29 -8.23
CA TYR A 231 -28.20 -16.08 -6.81
C TYR A 231 -28.60 -14.64 -6.45
N GLY A 232 -28.57 -13.71 -7.40
CA GLY A 232 -28.69 -12.27 -7.14
C GLY A 232 -27.34 -11.62 -6.84
N ARG A 233 -27.29 -10.29 -6.83
CA ARG A 233 -26.03 -9.53 -6.79
C ARG A 233 -25.26 -9.75 -5.49
N ALA A 234 -25.87 -9.42 -4.37
CA ALA A 234 -25.22 -9.49 -3.06
C ALA A 234 -24.78 -10.93 -2.69
N ALA A 235 -25.57 -11.94 -3.06
CA ALA A 235 -25.18 -13.34 -2.86
C ALA A 235 -24.07 -13.78 -3.83
N GLY A 236 -24.13 -13.39 -5.10
CA GLY A 236 -23.08 -13.65 -6.08
C GLY A 236 -21.73 -13.07 -5.64
N ILE A 237 -21.71 -11.81 -5.19
CA ILE A 237 -20.53 -11.17 -4.62
C ILE A 237 -20.05 -11.97 -3.40
N SER A 238 -20.93 -12.29 -2.44
CA SER A 238 -20.57 -13.02 -1.22
C SER A 238 -19.95 -14.39 -1.52
N LEU A 239 -20.45 -15.09 -2.54
CA LEU A 239 -19.86 -16.33 -3.05
C LEU A 239 -18.48 -16.08 -3.64
N GLY A 240 -18.34 -15.12 -4.56
CA GLY A 240 -17.06 -14.79 -5.21
C GLY A 240 -15.96 -14.38 -4.22
N LEU A 241 -16.30 -13.69 -3.13
CA LEU A 241 -15.35 -13.31 -2.09
C LEU A 241 -14.64 -14.50 -1.44
N ARG A 242 -15.23 -15.71 -1.48
CA ARG A 242 -14.58 -16.93 -0.96
C ARG A 242 -13.32 -17.33 -1.75
N ALA A 243 -13.20 -16.88 -3.00
CA ALA A 243 -12.08 -17.19 -3.89
C ALA A 243 -10.92 -16.20 -3.78
N LEU A 244 -11.11 -15.08 -3.09
CA LEU A 244 -10.15 -13.98 -3.01
C LEU A 244 -9.52 -13.87 -1.63
N ARG A 245 -8.30 -13.31 -1.57
CA ARG A 245 -7.57 -12.94 -0.35
C ARG A 245 -7.17 -11.46 -0.39
N ALA A 246 -6.64 -10.96 0.72
CA ALA A 246 -6.12 -9.60 0.79
C ALA A 246 -5.15 -9.32 -0.37
N GLY A 247 -5.39 -8.19 -1.05
CA GLY A 247 -4.64 -7.75 -2.21
C GLY A 247 -5.12 -8.26 -3.56
N ASP A 248 -6.02 -9.26 -3.61
CA ASP A 248 -6.69 -9.63 -4.86
C ASP A 248 -7.73 -8.58 -5.27
N ILE A 249 -8.18 -8.65 -6.53
CA ILE A 249 -9.09 -7.66 -7.12
C ILE A 249 -10.44 -8.28 -7.45
N PHE A 250 -11.52 -7.61 -7.05
CA PHE A 250 -12.88 -7.93 -7.46
C PHE A 250 -13.41 -6.81 -8.37
N VAL A 251 -13.67 -7.16 -9.63
CA VAL A 251 -14.27 -6.30 -10.64
C VAL A 251 -15.79 -6.40 -10.57
N TYR A 252 -16.46 -5.26 -10.48
CA TYR A 252 -17.91 -5.14 -10.47
C TYR A 252 -18.40 -4.54 -11.79
N GLU A 253 -18.76 -5.42 -12.72
CA GLU A 253 -19.40 -5.07 -13.99
C GLU A 253 -20.91 -4.94 -13.81
N MET A 254 -21.29 -4.08 -12.87
CA MET A 254 -22.66 -3.86 -12.45
C MET A 254 -22.99 -2.37 -12.39
N GLN A 255 -24.25 -2.06 -12.72
CA GLN A 255 -24.87 -0.77 -12.52
C GLN A 255 -26.27 -0.97 -11.95
N THR A 256 -26.83 0.06 -11.32
CA THR A 256 -28.22 0.01 -10.79
C THR A 256 -28.98 1.29 -11.11
N GLY A 257 -30.29 1.27 -10.94
CA GLY A 257 -31.14 2.44 -11.11
C GLY A 257 -30.94 3.44 -9.97
N GLY A 258 -30.58 4.67 -10.30
CA GLY A 258 -30.52 5.79 -9.37
C GLY A 258 -31.89 6.43 -9.14
N ILE A 259 -31.90 7.55 -8.43
CA ILE A 259 -33.13 8.24 -7.99
C ILE A 259 -33.97 8.73 -9.17
N THR A 260 -33.32 9.12 -10.27
CA THR A 260 -33.97 9.59 -11.50
C THR A 260 -34.37 8.44 -12.46
N GLY A 261 -34.13 7.18 -12.06
CA GLY A 261 -34.29 5.99 -12.90
C GLY A 261 -33.14 5.74 -13.88
N LYS A 262 -32.12 6.61 -13.93
CA LYS A 262 -30.91 6.43 -14.75
C LYS A 262 -29.82 5.68 -14.01
N TYR A 263 -28.84 5.15 -14.74
CA TYR A 263 -27.84 4.25 -14.16
C TYR A 263 -26.74 4.94 -13.34
N VAL A 264 -26.51 4.39 -12.15
CA VAL A 264 -25.50 4.81 -11.17
C VAL A 264 -24.69 3.59 -10.70
N PRO A 265 -23.63 3.75 -9.88
CA PRO A 265 -22.83 2.61 -9.41
C PRO A 265 -23.70 1.58 -8.67
N ALA A 266 -23.39 0.29 -8.82
CA ALA A 266 -24.18 -0.78 -8.19
C ALA A 266 -24.19 -0.72 -6.66
N ASP A 267 -23.15 -0.16 -6.03
CA ASP A 267 -23.09 0.04 -4.58
C ASP A 267 -23.94 1.23 -4.08
N PHE A 268 -24.76 1.83 -4.95
CA PHE A 268 -25.94 2.59 -4.54
C PHE A 268 -26.96 1.68 -3.82
N ASP A 269 -27.08 0.42 -4.23
CA ASP A 269 -27.91 -0.59 -3.55
C ASP A 269 -27.27 -0.98 -2.21
N TYR A 270 -28.05 -0.93 -1.12
CA TYR A 270 -27.53 -1.13 0.24
C TYR A 270 -26.86 -2.48 0.46
N ALA A 271 -27.41 -3.57 -0.09
CA ALA A 271 -26.80 -4.89 0.08
C ALA A 271 -25.47 -5.03 -0.67
N VAL A 272 -25.37 -4.43 -1.87
CA VAL A 272 -24.10 -4.41 -2.61
C VAL A 272 -23.07 -3.57 -1.85
N TRP A 273 -23.49 -2.43 -1.29
CA TRP A 273 -22.65 -1.62 -0.42
C TRP A 273 -22.15 -2.41 0.79
N ASP A 274 -23.03 -3.04 1.57
CA ASP A 274 -22.67 -3.82 2.77
C ASP A 274 -21.65 -4.92 2.47
N VAL A 275 -21.87 -5.71 1.42
CA VAL A 275 -20.93 -6.78 1.03
C VAL A 275 -19.59 -6.19 0.57
N THR A 276 -19.61 -5.06 -0.13
CA THR A 276 -18.40 -4.33 -0.55
C THR A 276 -17.60 -3.83 0.64
N GLN A 277 -18.26 -3.35 1.69
CA GLN A 277 -17.58 -2.93 2.91
C GLN A 277 -16.79 -4.07 3.55
N GLU A 278 -17.37 -5.27 3.60
CA GLU A 278 -16.68 -6.44 4.17
C GLU A 278 -15.54 -6.95 3.28
N ALA A 279 -15.67 -6.83 1.96
CA ALA A 279 -14.56 -7.10 1.03
C ALA A 279 -13.37 -6.16 1.28
N LEU A 280 -13.64 -4.85 1.37
CA LEU A 280 -12.62 -3.82 1.59
C LEU A 280 -11.95 -3.98 2.97
N ASN A 281 -12.72 -4.31 4.01
CA ASN A 281 -12.19 -4.60 5.34
C ASN A 281 -11.25 -5.82 5.34
N ALA A 282 -11.51 -6.81 4.49
CA ALA A 282 -10.65 -7.98 4.32
C ALA A 282 -9.41 -7.70 3.44
N GLY A 283 -9.22 -6.46 3.01
CA GLY A 283 -8.10 -6.05 2.15
C GLY A 283 -8.26 -6.42 0.68
N ILE A 284 -9.46 -6.86 0.25
CA ILE A 284 -9.76 -7.13 -1.16
C ILE A 284 -10.05 -5.79 -1.85
N ILE A 285 -9.42 -5.57 -3.00
CA ILE A 285 -9.56 -4.32 -3.76
C ILE A 285 -10.80 -4.44 -4.66
N VAL A 286 -11.79 -3.57 -4.47
CA VAL A 286 -13.02 -3.57 -5.28
C VAL A 286 -12.98 -2.42 -6.29
N ILE A 287 -13.18 -2.74 -7.56
CA ILE A 287 -13.18 -1.80 -8.69
C ILE A 287 -14.50 -1.96 -9.43
N GLY A 288 -15.33 -0.92 -9.46
CA GLY A 288 -16.67 -0.99 -10.04
C GLY A 288 -16.99 0.14 -11.01
N ALA A 289 -17.85 -0.16 -11.98
CA ALA A 289 -18.34 0.80 -12.95
C ALA A 289 -19.12 1.96 -12.30
N ALA A 290 -18.92 3.20 -12.79
CA ALA A 290 -19.67 4.36 -12.31
C ALA A 290 -21.13 4.38 -12.77
N GLY A 291 -21.49 3.56 -13.77
CA GLY A 291 -22.82 3.53 -14.38
C GLY A 291 -22.94 4.42 -15.61
N ASN A 292 -23.87 4.05 -16.51
CA ASN A 292 -24.05 4.67 -17.82
C ASN A 292 -25.29 5.59 -17.88
N GLY A 293 -25.60 6.28 -16.79
CA GLY A 293 -26.79 7.14 -16.67
C GLY A 293 -26.55 8.63 -16.91
N SER A 294 -25.29 9.06 -17.05
CA SER A 294 -24.90 10.48 -17.06
C SER A 294 -25.44 11.25 -15.86
N GLU A 295 -25.48 10.60 -14.70
CA GLU A 295 -25.97 11.22 -13.46
C GLU A 295 -24.84 11.99 -12.77
N ASN A 296 -25.17 13.15 -12.20
CA ASN A 296 -24.27 13.91 -11.35
C ASN A 296 -24.42 13.46 -9.90
N LEU A 297 -23.48 12.64 -9.43
CA LEU A 297 -23.49 12.12 -8.07
C LEU A 297 -23.23 13.18 -7.00
N ASP A 298 -22.88 14.43 -7.37
CA ASP A 298 -22.72 15.55 -6.42
C ASP A 298 -24.04 16.29 -6.14
N GLN A 299 -25.13 16.00 -6.87
CA GLN A 299 -26.44 16.61 -6.60
C GLN A 299 -27.00 16.19 -5.24
N ASP A 300 -27.75 17.08 -4.59
CA ASP A 300 -28.34 16.85 -3.25
C ASP A 300 -29.20 15.60 -3.16
N ILE A 301 -29.84 15.18 -4.26
CA ILE A 301 -30.63 13.94 -4.30
C ILE A 301 -29.78 12.72 -3.89
N TYR A 302 -28.48 12.70 -4.21
CA TYR A 302 -27.55 11.62 -3.86
C TYR A 302 -26.84 11.84 -2.51
N TYR A 303 -27.27 12.79 -1.68
CA TYR A 303 -26.60 13.12 -0.41
C TYR A 303 -26.46 11.89 0.50
N GLU A 304 -27.54 11.12 0.70
CA GLU A 304 -27.52 9.91 1.53
C GLU A 304 -26.53 8.87 1.00
N TYR A 305 -26.38 8.75 -0.32
CA TYR A 305 -25.41 7.86 -0.93
C TYR A 305 -23.97 8.36 -0.72
N ARG A 306 -23.71 9.66 -0.95
CA ARG A 306 -22.41 10.30 -0.70
C ARG A 306 -21.97 10.23 0.76
N ASN A 307 -22.93 10.26 1.69
CA ASN A 307 -22.65 10.30 3.12
C ASN A 307 -22.39 8.89 3.73
N ARG A 308 -22.48 7.82 2.94
CA ARG A 308 -22.11 6.48 3.41
C ARG A 308 -20.60 6.39 3.68
N PRO A 309 -20.16 5.66 4.72
CA PRO A 309 -18.74 5.46 4.99
C PRO A 309 -17.97 4.92 3.79
N ASP A 310 -16.90 5.63 3.40
CA ASP A 310 -16.03 5.22 2.32
C ASP A 310 -14.85 4.39 2.83
N ARG A 311 -14.76 3.12 2.41
CA ARG A 311 -13.67 2.20 2.79
C ARG A 311 -12.70 1.86 1.66
N GLY A 312 -12.68 2.64 0.57
CA GLY A 312 -11.66 2.49 -0.46
C GLY A 312 -12.12 1.79 -1.74
N VAL A 313 -13.42 1.73 -2.01
CA VAL A 313 -13.91 1.30 -3.32
C VAL A 313 -13.38 2.24 -4.41
N ILE A 314 -12.98 1.68 -5.54
CA ILE A 314 -12.55 2.43 -6.72
C ILE A 314 -13.72 2.43 -7.70
N ARG A 315 -14.22 3.61 -8.04
CA ARG A 315 -15.33 3.79 -8.98
C ARG A 315 -14.81 4.38 -10.28
N VAL A 316 -15.17 3.75 -11.40
CA VAL A 316 -14.54 3.99 -12.69
C VAL A 316 -15.51 4.67 -13.65
N GLY A 317 -15.17 5.90 -14.05
CA GLY A 317 -15.85 6.63 -15.11
C GLY A 317 -15.36 6.22 -16.50
N ALA A 318 -16.15 6.54 -17.51
CA ALA A 318 -15.82 6.31 -18.91
C ALA A 318 -15.36 7.62 -19.56
N GLY A 319 -14.14 7.62 -20.09
CA GLY A 319 -13.57 8.70 -20.89
C GLY A 319 -13.30 8.28 -22.34
N ASP A 320 -13.08 9.25 -23.22
CA ASP A 320 -12.54 9.02 -24.56
C ASP A 320 -11.01 8.86 -24.52
N GLU A 321 -10.41 8.59 -25.68
CA GLU A 321 -8.96 8.42 -25.84
C GLU A 321 -8.14 9.68 -25.52
N LEU A 322 -8.80 10.83 -25.30
CA LEU A 322 -8.22 12.12 -24.93
C LEU A 322 -8.62 12.57 -23.50
N LEU A 323 -9.16 11.65 -22.70
CA LEU A 323 -9.55 11.84 -21.30
C LEU A 323 -10.74 12.78 -21.09
N LYS A 324 -11.60 12.97 -22.10
CA LYS A 324 -12.88 13.68 -21.92
C LYS A 324 -13.96 12.71 -21.50
N LYS A 325 -14.92 13.16 -20.70
CA LYS A 325 -16.01 12.32 -20.22
C LYS A 325 -16.88 11.84 -21.38
N ALA A 326 -17.14 10.54 -21.46
CA ALA A 326 -18.15 10.01 -22.36
C ALA A 326 -19.54 10.55 -21.96
N ASN A 327 -20.37 10.88 -22.95
CA ASN A 327 -21.68 11.52 -22.72
C ASN A 327 -22.59 10.71 -21.77
N PHE A 328 -22.51 9.38 -21.78
CA PHE A 328 -23.28 8.49 -20.91
C PHE A 328 -22.67 8.28 -19.51
N SER A 329 -21.41 8.62 -19.29
CA SER A 329 -20.74 8.30 -18.01
C SER A 329 -21.37 9.10 -16.87
N THR A 330 -21.82 8.40 -15.83
CA THR A 330 -22.11 8.98 -14.52
C THR A 330 -20.82 9.53 -13.90
N TYR A 331 -20.93 10.63 -13.16
CA TYR A 331 -19.81 11.49 -12.78
C TYR A 331 -20.01 12.17 -11.42
N GLY A 332 -19.01 12.93 -10.99
CA GLY A 332 -18.99 13.65 -9.71
C GLY A 332 -17.94 13.10 -8.75
N SER A 333 -17.79 13.72 -7.58
CA SER A 333 -16.70 13.46 -6.62
C SER A 333 -16.57 12.01 -6.10
N MET A 334 -17.62 11.19 -6.26
CA MET A 334 -17.59 9.76 -5.93
C MET A 334 -16.95 8.86 -7.00
N VAL A 335 -16.71 9.40 -8.21
CA VAL A 335 -16.00 8.73 -9.31
C VAL A 335 -14.53 9.09 -9.21
N HIS A 336 -13.67 8.08 -9.09
CA HIS A 336 -12.30 8.27 -8.62
C HIS A 336 -11.29 8.34 -9.75
N VAL A 337 -11.47 7.52 -10.78
CA VAL A 337 -10.57 7.36 -11.92
C VAL A 337 -11.38 7.02 -13.15
N GLN A 338 -10.78 7.16 -14.33
CA GLN A 338 -11.41 6.83 -15.60
C GLN A 338 -10.63 5.78 -16.38
N GLY A 339 -11.29 5.13 -17.34
CA GLY A 339 -10.70 4.30 -18.37
C GLY A 339 -11.34 4.61 -19.73
N TRP A 340 -10.87 3.99 -20.81
CA TRP A 340 -11.50 4.16 -22.12
C TRP A 340 -12.89 3.56 -22.09
N GLY A 341 -13.89 4.40 -22.34
CA GLY A 341 -15.30 4.06 -22.35
C GLY A 341 -15.84 3.68 -23.74
N GLY A 342 -14.97 3.62 -24.75
CA GLY A 342 -15.37 3.21 -26.09
C GLY A 342 -14.22 2.84 -27.01
N ASN A 343 -14.58 2.24 -28.14
CA ASN A 343 -13.64 1.71 -29.15
C ASN A 343 -12.65 0.69 -28.57
N VAL A 344 -13.06 -0.06 -27.53
CA VAL A 344 -12.19 -1.03 -26.87
C VAL A 344 -12.18 -2.32 -27.66
N VAL A 345 -11.00 -2.69 -28.16
CA VAL A 345 -10.76 -3.98 -28.84
C VAL A 345 -10.59 -5.10 -27.83
N THR A 346 -11.40 -6.16 -27.96
CA THR A 346 -11.41 -7.30 -27.04
C THR A 346 -12.06 -8.56 -27.65
N THR A 347 -12.14 -9.66 -26.88
CA THR A 347 -12.87 -10.90 -27.21
C THR A 347 -14.38 -10.74 -27.06
N GLY A 348 -15.14 -11.69 -27.58
CA GLY A 348 -16.59 -11.64 -27.51
C GLY A 348 -17.20 -10.60 -28.45
N TYR A 349 -18.53 -10.59 -28.49
CA TYR A 349 -19.35 -9.85 -29.46
C TYR A 349 -18.92 -10.07 -30.91
N ASP A 350 -19.53 -9.32 -31.83
CA ASP A 350 -19.10 -9.22 -33.22
C ASP A 350 -18.57 -7.80 -33.51
N GLY A 351 -18.17 -7.53 -34.76
CA GLY A 351 -17.80 -6.19 -35.23
C GLY A 351 -16.35 -6.04 -35.68
N LEU A 352 -15.43 -6.87 -35.17
CA LEU A 352 -14.04 -6.91 -35.63
C LEU A 352 -13.72 -8.21 -36.39
N TYR A 353 -14.11 -9.35 -35.83
CA TYR A 353 -13.92 -10.66 -36.45
C TYR A 353 -14.89 -11.68 -35.87
N ASN A 354 -15.53 -12.49 -36.72
CA ASN A 354 -16.38 -13.60 -36.30
C ASN A 354 -15.85 -14.91 -36.89
N GLY A 355 -15.15 -15.69 -36.06
CA GLY A 355 -14.67 -17.04 -36.38
C GLY A 355 -15.52 -18.14 -35.74
N GLY A 356 -16.74 -17.82 -35.30
CA GLY A 356 -17.61 -18.68 -34.51
C GLY A 356 -17.68 -18.29 -33.03
N PRO A 357 -18.55 -18.94 -32.23
CA PRO A 357 -18.91 -18.51 -30.87
C PRO A 357 -17.73 -18.51 -29.87
N ASN A 358 -16.65 -19.22 -30.17
CA ASN A 358 -15.45 -19.31 -29.32
C ASN A 358 -14.23 -18.58 -29.92
N ASN A 359 -14.44 -17.74 -30.92
CA ASN A 359 -13.39 -17.08 -31.70
C ASN A 359 -13.91 -15.78 -32.34
N ASN A 360 -14.64 -15.00 -31.55
CA ASN A 360 -15.26 -13.75 -31.95
C ASN A 360 -14.62 -12.57 -31.21
N TYR A 361 -14.52 -11.43 -31.90
CA TYR A 361 -13.85 -10.24 -31.41
C TYR A 361 -14.61 -9.01 -31.85
N THR A 362 -14.54 -7.99 -31.01
CA THR A 362 -15.13 -6.68 -31.26
C THR A 362 -14.09 -5.58 -31.11
N ASN A 363 -14.34 -4.47 -31.80
CA ASN A 363 -13.67 -3.19 -31.60
C ASN A 363 -14.65 -2.12 -31.06
N GLY A 364 -15.87 -2.54 -30.70
CA GLY A 364 -16.95 -1.66 -30.26
C GLY A 364 -17.40 -1.93 -28.83
N PHE A 365 -16.56 -2.54 -27.98
CA PHE A 365 -16.88 -2.65 -26.56
C PHE A 365 -16.81 -1.24 -25.93
N ASN A 366 -17.91 -0.82 -25.32
CA ASN A 366 -18.14 0.54 -24.87
C ASN A 366 -18.85 0.54 -23.50
N GLY A 367 -18.94 1.72 -22.88
CA GLY A 367 -19.54 1.90 -21.57
C GLY A 367 -18.50 2.04 -20.47
N THR A 368 -18.94 2.39 -19.26
CA THR A 368 -18.13 2.24 -18.05
C THR A 368 -17.60 0.82 -17.90
N SER A 369 -18.31 -0.18 -18.42
CA SER A 369 -17.88 -1.58 -18.47
C SER A 369 -16.64 -1.85 -19.33
N SER A 370 -16.34 -0.98 -20.29
CA SER A 370 -15.08 -1.05 -21.05
C SER A 370 -13.92 -0.34 -20.34
N ALA A 371 -14.24 0.66 -19.51
CA ALA A 371 -13.28 1.42 -18.73
C ALA A 371 -12.80 0.67 -17.48
N THR A 372 -13.72 0.02 -16.77
CA THR A 372 -13.45 -0.73 -15.54
C THR A 372 -12.36 -1.80 -15.68
N PRO A 373 -12.36 -2.72 -16.68
CA PRO A 373 -11.30 -3.72 -16.82
C PRO A 373 -9.94 -3.12 -17.19
N ILE A 374 -9.91 -1.94 -17.81
CA ILE A 374 -8.67 -1.21 -18.07
C ILE A 374 -8.05 -0.74 -16.76
N VAL A 375 -8.84 -0.08 -15.91
CA VAL A 375 -8.41 0.35 -14.57
C VAL A 375 -8.05 -0.84 -13.70
N ALA A 376 -8.85 -1.91 -13.73
CA ALA A 376 -8.58 -3.12 -12.97
C ALA A 376 -7.27 -3.78 -13.39
N SER A 377 -6.96 -3.80 -14.69
CA SER A 377 -5.65 -4.29 -15.17
C SER A 377 -4.49 -3.46 -14.64
N ALA A 378 -4.62 -2.13 -14.59
CA ALA A 378 -3.61 -1.26 -13.97
C ALA A 378 -3.37 -1.64 -12.50
N ALA A 379 -4.45 -1.80 -11.72
CA ALA A 379 -4.37 -2.19 -10.32
C ALA A 379 -3.75 -3.58 -10.13
N VAL A 380 -4.12 -4.57 -10.96
CA VAL A 380 -3.54 -5.93 -10.92
C VAL A 380 -2.03 -5.89 -11.20
N ALA A 381 -1.59 -5.14 -12.22
CA ALA A 381 -0.17 -5.02 -12.55
C ALA A 381 0.63 -4.32 -11.43
N ILE A 382 0.12 -3.21 -10.90
CA ILE A 382 0.71 -2.47 -9.78
C ILE A 382 0.85 -3.36 -8.54
N GLN A 383 -0.21 -4.09 -8.19
CA GLN A 383 -0.22 -4.97 -7.04
C GLN A 383 0.72 -6.17 -7.21
N SER A 384 0.72 -6.77 -8.41
CA SER A 384 1.64 -7.85 -8.78
C SER A 384 3.09 -7.40 -8.62
N TRP A 385 3.43 -6.22 -9.13
CA TRP A 385 4.76 -5.65 -8.97
C TRP A 385 5.10 -5.44 -7.49
N TYR A 386 4.22 -4.77 -6.73
CA TYR A 386 4.44 -4.47 -5.32
C TYR A 386 4.65 -5.73 -4.48
N LYS A 387 3.83 -6.76 -4.71
CA LYS A 387 3.92 -8.06 -4.05
C LYS A 387 5.23 -8.78 -4.37
N GLN A 388 5.69 -8.74 -5.61
CA GLN A 388 6.98 -9.32 -5.99
C GLN A 388 8.17 -8.58 -5.37
N GLN A 389 8.08 -7.25 -5.19
CA GLN A 389 9.16 -6.48 -4.57
C GLN A 389 9.21 -6.59 -3.05
N THR A 390 8.06 -6.71 -2.38
CA THR A 390 7.98 -6.54 -0.92
C THR A 390 7.49 -7.78 -0.17
N GLY A 391 6.87 -8.74 -0.85
CA GLY A 391 6.10 -9.82 -0.22
C GLY A 391 4.79 -9.36 0.42
N GLN A 392 4.45 -8.06 0.37
CA GLN A 392 3.24 -7.46 0.94
C GLN A 392 2.25 -7.07 -0.17
N VAL A 393 1.06 -6.59 0.22
CA VAL A 393 0.00 -6.16 -0.70
C VAL A 393 -0.50 -4.78 -0.28
N LEU A 394 -0.82 -3.93 -1.26
CA LEU A 394 -1.49 -2.66 -0.98
C LEU A 394 -2.91 -2.91 -0.49
N THR A 395 -3.34 -2.11 0.47
CA THR A 395 -4.75 -2.04 0.89
C THR A 395 -5.60 -1.33 -0.17
N PRO A 396 -6.95 -1.46 -0.13
CA PRO A 396 -7.84 -0.80 -1.09
C PRO A 396 -7.67 0.72 -1.13
N ARG A 397 -7.52 1.37 0.04
CA ARG A 397 -7.33 2.83 0.11
C ARG A 397 -5.98 3.26 -0.46
N GLU A 398 -4.91 2.50 -0.19
CA GLU A 398 -3.58 2.78 -0.74
C GLU A 398 -3.56 2.64 -2.26
N MET A 399 -4.16 1.56 -2.79
CA MET A 399 -4.30 1.37 -4.24
C MET A 399 -5.06 2.54 -4.87
N ARG A 400 -6.24 2.88 -4.33
CA ARG A 400 -7.04 4.00 -4.85
C ARG A 400 -6.28 5.32 -4.82
N ALA A 401 -5.64 5.64 -3.69
CA ALA A 401 -4.86 6.87 -3.56
C ALA A 401 -3.72 6.93 -4.58
N LEU A 402 -3.00 5.82 -4.78
CA LEU A 402 -1.92 5.73 -5.75
C LEU A 402 -2.42 5.94 -7.19
N LEU A 403 -3.54 5.30 -7.57
CA LEU A 403 -4.13 5.45 -8.92
C LEU A 403 -4.55 6.90 -9.19
N ILE A 404 -5.12 7.59 -8.19
CA ILE A 404 -5.51 9.00 -8.29
C ILE A 404 -4.27 9.91 -8.38
N GLU A 405 -3.31 9.73 -7.47
CA GLU A 405 -2.14 10.59 -7.34
C GLU A 405 -1.21 10.53 -8.56
N THR A 406 -1.07 9.33 -9.15
CA THR A 406 -0.10 9.07 -10.22
C THR A 406 -0.74 8.96 -11.60
N GLY A 407 -2.07 9.00 -11.67
CA GLY A 407 -2.81 8.94 -12.92
C GLY A 407 -2.57 10.17 -13.80
N THR A 408 -2.70 10.01 -15.11
CA THR A 408 -2.71 11.12 -16.05
C THR A 408 -3.95 11.99 -15.81
N PRO A 409 -3.79 13.29 -15.50
CA PRO A 409 -4.91 14.15 -15.15
C PRO A 409 -5.98 14.21 -16.24
N GLN A 410 -7.26 14.23 -15.84
CA GLN A 410 -8.38 14.47 -16.75
C GLN A 410 -8.18 15.81 -17.49
N ASN A 411 -8.52 15.84 -18.78
CA ASN A 411 -8.44 17.06 -19.56
C ASN A 411 -9.65 17.96 -19.24
N ILE A 412 -9.46 18.97 -18.37
CA ILE A 412 -10.55 19.83 -17.85
C ILE A 412 -10.72 21.16 -18.62
N ASN A 413 -10.05 21.35 -19.76
CA ASN A 413 -10.14 22.60 -20.50
C ASN A 413 -11.48 22.73 -21.27
N VAL A 414 -12.42 23.46 -20.65
CA VAL A 414 -13.60 24.21 -21.16
C VAL A 414 -14.77 23.45 -21.86
N SER A 415 -15.98 23.69 -21.33
CA SER A 415 -17.35 23.29 -21.81
C SER A 415 -17.72 21.79 -21.79
N GLU A 416 -19.04 21.53 -21.91
CA GLU A 416 -19.79 20.26 -21.79
C GLU A 416 -18.98 19.00 -22.18
N GLY A 417 -18.98 17.95 -21.34
CA GLY A 417 -18.14 16.75 -21.52
C GLY A 417 -16.83 16.72 -20.71
N ASN A 418 -16.64 17.67 -19.79
CA ASN A 418 -15.49 17.74 -18.88
C ASN A 418 -15.87 17.53 -17.40
N GLU A 419 -17.06 16.97 -17.13
CA GLU A 419 -17.47 16.68 -15.77
C GLU A 419 -16.57 15.62 -15.12
N HIS A 420 -16.42 15.68 -13.80
CA HIS A 420 -15.39 14.94 -13.08
C HIS A 420 -15.60 13.42 -13.16
N ILE A 421 -14.63 12.73 -13.75
CA ILE A 421 -14.50 11.26 -13.75
C ILE A 421 -13.12 10.79 -13.28
N GLY A 422 -12.28 11.70 -12.79
CA GLY A 422 -10.97 11.40 -12.23
C GLY A 422 -9.88 11.18 -13.31
N PRO A 423 -8.61 11.00 -12.90
CA PRO A 423 -7.50 10.75 -13.81
C PRO A 423 -7.56 9.33 -14.42
N LEU A 424 -6.90 9.14 -15.56
CA LEU A 424 -6.65 7.81 -16.13
C LEU A 424 -5.43 7.21 -15.42
N PRO A 425 -5.49 5.98 -14.86
CA PRO A 425 -4.32 5.34 -14.27
C PRO A 425 -3.11 5.31 -15.21
N ASN A 426 -1.93 5.58 -14.66
CA ASN A 426 -0.67 5.48 -15.40
C ASN A 426 0.27 4.51 -14.66
N VAL A 427 0.42 3.30 -15.22
CA VAL A 427 1.12 2.19 -14.57
C VAL A 427 2.61 2.50 -14.36
N ARG A 428 3.25 3.19 -15.32
CA ARG A 428 4.65 3.63 -15.17
C ARG A 428 4.81 4.62 -14.03
N SER A 429 3.97 5.64 -13.98
CA SER A 429 4.00 6.64 -12.90
C SER A 429 3.76 5.99 -11.55
N ALA A 430 2.76 5.12 -11.44
CA ALA A 430 2.45 4.40 -10.21
C ALA A 430 3.62 3.54 -9.71
N ILE A 431 4.22 2.71 -10.58
CA ILE A 431 5.37 1.89 -10.22
C ILE A 431 6.60 2.74 -9.88
N THR A 432 6.83 3.84 -10.61
CA THR A 432 7.96 4.75 -10.35
C THR A 432 7.82 5.44 -9.00
N GLU A 433 6.63 5.93 -8.68
CA GLU A 433 6.35 6.56 -7.40
C GLU A 433 6.43 5.55 -6.25
N MET A 434 5.89 4.34 -6.42
CA MET A 434 6.07 3.29 -5.42
C MET A 434 7.55 2.97 -5.23
N ARG A 435 8.34 2.77 -6.30
CA ARG A 435 9.80 2.60 -6.17
C ARG A 435 10.37 3.71 -5.31
N ARG A 436 10.10 4.98 -5.65
CA ARG A 436 10.56 6.13 -4.86
C ARG A 436 10.19 6.03 -3.38
N ARG A 437 8.96 5.62 -3.03
CA ARG A 437 8.51 5.41 -1.63
C ARG A 437 9.21 4.24 -0.94
N LEU A 438 9.53 3.19 -1.69
CA LEU A 438 10.25 2.01 -1.21
C LEU A 438 11.76 2.28 -1.04
N LEU A 439 12.31 3.29 -1.73
CA LEU A 439 13.71 3.72 -1.63
C LEU A 439 14.05 4.50 -0.35
N GLU A 440 13.13 4.68 0.60
CA GLU A 440 13.40 5.34 1.89
C GLU A 440 14.21 4.45 2.83
N VAL A 441 15.49 4.26 2.49
CA VAL A 441 16.52 3.87 3.46
C VAL A 441 16.82 5.10 4.31
N VAL A 442 16.97 4.90 5.62
CA VAL A 442 17.30 5.97 6.57
C VAL A 442 18.57 5.58 7.30
N ALA A 443 19.66 6.31 7.03
CA ALA A 443 20.94 6.17 7.71
C ALA A 443 20.87 6.85 9.09
N ILE A 444 21.22 6.13 10.15
CA ILE A 444 21.27 6.65 11.52
C ILE A 444 22.64 6.33 12.12
N ILE A 445 23.31 7.34 12.68
CA ILE A 445 24.51 7.17 13.48
C ILE A 445 24.17 7.46 14.95
N GLU A 446 24.42 6.50 15.83
CA GLU A 446 24.41 6.67 17.28
C GLU A 446 25.83 6.65 17.85
N GLY A 447 26.11 7.53 18.82
CA GLY A 447 27.39 7.53 19.51
C GLY A 447 27.78 8.89 20.08
N GLN A 448 29.03 8.98 20.52
CA GLN A 448 29.60 10.19 21.12
C GLN A 448 29.75 11.28 20.04
N LEU A 449 29.57 12.55 20.42
CA LEU A 449 29.85 13.70 19.53
C LEU A 449 31.28 14.23 19.69
N SER A 450 31.96 13.86 20.77
CA SER A 450 33.32 14.31 21.02
C SER A 450 34.10 13.35 21.92
N ALA A 451 35.42 13.37 21.78
CA ALA A 451 36.34 12.69 22.68
C ALA A 451 37.70 13.41 22.71
N LYS A 452 38.49 13.11 23.74
CA LYS A 452 39.88 13.58 23.81
C LYS A 452 40.76 12.89 22.75
N GLY A 453 41.90 13.47 22.39
CA GLY A 453 42.94 12.81 21.60
C GLY A 453 43.40 11.48 22.22
N GLY A 454 43.66 10.48 21.36
CA GLY A 454 44.07 9.12 21.75
C GLY A 454 42.97 8.24 22.36
N ALA A 455 41.72 8.68 22.38
CA ALA A 455 40.59 7.91 22.91
C ALA A 455 40.09 6.87 21.91
N GLN A 456 39.68 5.70 22.42
CA GLN A 456 38.91 4.73 21.65
C GLN A 456 37.43 5.15 21.61
N VAL A 457 36.86 5.19 20.40
CA VAL A 457 35.48 5.61 20.14
C VAL A 457 34.76 4.52 19.36
N MET A 458 33.47 4.33 19.67
CA MET A 458 32.56 3.47 18.93
C MET A 458 31.34 4.28 18.48
N LEU A 459 31.02 4.21 17.19
CA LEU A 459 29.76 4.68 16.61
C LEU A 459 28.95 3.48 16.11
N SER A 460 27.62 3.56 16.14
CA SER A 460 26.70 2.50 15.73
C SER A 460 25.74 2.99 14.65
N ALA A 461 25.52 2.15 13.64
CA ALA A 461 24.56 2.29 12.57
C ALA A 461 23.34 1.36 12.73
N GLU A 462 23.23 0.64 13.85
CA GLU A 462 22.25 -0.43 14.05
C GLU A 462 20.80 0.04 13.99
N LYS A 463 20.53 1.33 14.25
CA LYS A 463 19.19 1.91 14.12
C LYS A 463 18.85 2.37 12.71
N SER A 464 19.74 2.22 11.75
CA SER A 464 19.42 2.49 10.34
C SER A 464 18.31 1.54 9.87
N THR A 465 17.37 2.03 9.08
CA THR A 465 16.19 1.25 8.67
C THR A 465 15.97 1.32 7.16
N SER A 466 15.30 0.30 6.63
CA SER A 466 14.64 0.33 5.32
C SER A 466 13.22 -0.19 5.52
N LYS A 467 12.25 0.42 4.83
CA LYS A 467 10.84 0.01 4.92
C LYS A 467 10.56 -1.31 4.20
N VAL A 468 11.46 -1.75 3.33
CA VAL A 468 11.20 -2.83 2.36
C VAL A 468 12.17 -3.99 2.44
N ALA A 469 13.31 -3.81 3.10
CA ALA A 469 14.34 -4.84 3.18
C ALA A 469 15.20 -4.68 4.43
N ASN A 470 15.96 -5.73 4.73
CA ASN A 470 17.03 -5.63 5.71
C ASN A 470 18.19 -4.80 5.15
N ILE A 471 18.87 -4.06 6.03
CA ILE A 471 20.17 -3.44 5.71
C ILE A 471 21.20 -4.56 5.55
N VAL A 472 21.90 -4.59 4.41
CA VAL A 472 22.89 -5.65 4.08
C VAL A 472 24.31 -5.13 3.97
N ALA A 473 24.51 -3.82 3.82
CA ALA A 473 25.83 -3.21 3.76
C ALA A 473 25.90 -1.89 4.50
N TYR A 474 27.08 -1.63 5.05
CA TYR A 474 27.48 -0.40 5.72
C TYR A 474 28.78 0.07 5.08
N ALA A 475 28.96 1.37 4.92
CA ALA A 475 30.20 1.96 4.44
C ALA A 475 30.47 3.25 5.23
N TRP A 476 31.53 3.21 6.03
CA TRP A 476 32.02 4.37 6.78
C TRP A 476 33.13 5.04 5.98
N GLN A 477 32.98 6.33 5.70
CA GLN A 477 34.02 7.15 5.08
C GLN A 477 34.63 8.06 6.15
N LEU A 478 35.94 7.89 6.35
CA LEU A 478 36.69 8.60 7.37
C LEU A 478 37.49 9.76 6.75
N PRO A 479 37.59 10.91 7.44
CA PRO A 479 38.41 12.03 6.99
C PRO A 479 39.89 11.80 7.35
N ASP A 480 40.78 12.58 6.74
CA ASP A 480 42.21 12.54 7.02
C ASP A 480 42.52 12.70 8.52
N GLY A 481 43.28 11.74 9.06
CA GLY A 481 43.72 11.72 10.46
C GLY A 481 42.92 10.80 11.38
N ILE A 482 41.78 10.27 10.94
CA ILE A 482 41.08 9.17 11.62
C ILE A 482 41.29 7.89 10.81
N THR A 483 41.65 6.81 11.48
CA THR A 483 41.79 5.49 10.86
C THR A 483 41.00 4.44 11.66
N ALA A 484 40.41 3.49 10.94
CA ALA A 484 39.71 2.34 11.50
C ALA A 484 40.06 1.10 10.69
N GLU A 485 40.22 -0.04 11.36
CA GLU A 485 40.52 -1.33 10.73
C GLU A 485 39.35 -1.86 9.89
N ILE A 486 38.12 -1.64 10.36
CA ILE A 486 36.89 -2.13 9.74
C ILE A 486 35.94 -0.95 9.51
N GLN A 487 35.52 -0.77 8.28
CA GLN A 487 34.67 0.35 7.83
C GLN A 487 33.40 -0.11 7.11
N ASN A 488 33.09 -1.42 7.16
CA ASN A 488 31.98 -2.03 6.43
C ASN A 488 31.00 -2.82 7.31
N GLN A 489 30.93 -2.48 8.60
CA GLN A 489 30.04 -3.12 9.58
C GLN A 489 29.06 -2.12 10.19
N SER A 490 28.04 -2.64 10.89
CA SER A 490 27.06 -1.84 11.62
C SER A 490 27.67 -1.00 12.74
N THR A 491 28.89 -1.30 13.18
CA THR A 491 29.64 -0.51 14.16
C THR A 491 30.97 -0.05 13.56
N LEU A 492 31.40 1.13 13.97
CA LEU A 492 32.69 1.72 13.62
C LEU A 492 33.50 1.95 14.88
N HIS A 493 34.68 1.34 14.95
CA HIS A 493 35.66 1.55 16.02
C HIS A 493 36.88 2.29 15.49
N PHE A 494 37.26 3.40 16.13
CA PHE A 494 38.45 4.15 15.76
C PHE A 494 39.14 4.76 16.99
N ILE A 495 40.40 5.16 16.79
CA ILE A 495 41.17 5.93 17.78
C ILE A 495 41.25 7.37 17.30
N THR A 496 40.95 8.32 18.18
CA THR A 496 41.05 9.74 17.85
C THR A 496 42.51 10.16 17.70
N PRO A 497 42.88 10.96 16.69
CA PRO A 497 44.22 11.50 16.56
C PRO A 497 44.54 12.44 17.72
N GLU A 498 45.83 12.58 18.04
CA GLU A 498 46.27 13.66 18.91
C GLU A 498 46.08 15.01 18.21
N VAL A 499 45.58 16.00 18.96
CA VAL A 499 45.30 17.34 18.43
C VAL A 499 45.87 18.40 19.36
N PHE A 500 46.44 19.47 18.79
CA PHE A 500 46.93 20.61 19.59
C PHE A 500 45.80 21.55 20.00
N LYS A 501 44.78 21.67 19.14
CA LYS A 501 43.56 22.46 19.30
C LYS A 501 42.37 21.59 18.90
N GLU A 502 41.20 21.90 19.45
CA GLU A 502 39.93 21.29 19.05
C GLU A 502 39.75 21.28 17.52
N LYS A 503 39.46 20.10 16.97
CA LYS A 503 39.25 19.90 15.54
C LYS A 503 38.03 19.00 15.32
N ILE A 504 37.21 19.37 14.34
CA ILE A 504 36.04 18.60 13.92
C ILE A 504 36.42 17.71 12.75
N TYR A 505 35.99 16.45 12.80
CA TYR A 505 36.21 15.42 11.80
C TYR A 505 34.83 14.94 11.29
N PRO A 506 34.47 15.24 10.02
CA PRO A 506 33.22 14.75 9.44
C PRO A 506 33.37 13.27 9.07
N ILE A 507 32.60 12.41 9.71
CA ILE A 507 32.52 10.98 9.42
C ILE A 507 31.22 10.73 8.66
N THR A 508 31.28 10.12 7.48
CA THR A 508 30.07 9.79 6.71
C THR A 508 29.75 8.31 6.85
N LEU A 509 28.48 8.00 7.10
CA LEU A 509 27.94 6.64 6.98
C LEU A 509 27.07 6.59 5.74
N THR A 510 27.26 5.56 4.92
CA THR A 510 26.30 5.11 3.92
C THR A 510 25.78 3.73 4.31
N VAL A 511 24.47 3.54 4.32
CA VAL A 511 23.84 2.22 4.51
C VAL A 511 23.16 1.78 3.22
N THR A 512 23.12 0.48 2.97
CA THR A 512 22.48 -0.08 1.77
C THR A 512 21.63 -1.29 2.13
N ASP A 513 20.41 -1.31 1.61
CA ASP A 513 19.49 -2.44 1.79
C ASP A 513 19.71 -3.56 0.77
N ALA A 514 19.01 -4.69 0.95
CA ALA A 514 19.15 -5.89 0.11
C ALA A 514 18.82 -5.67 -1.38
N PHE A 515 18.16 -4.55 -1.72
CA PHE A 515 17.82 -4.19 -3.09
C PHE A 515 18.81 -3.19 -3.71
N GLY A 516 19.84 -2.78 -2.96
CA GLY A 516 20.86 -1.84 -3.43
C GLY A 516 20.51 -0.37 -3.20
N ASN A 517 19.45 -0.08 -2.44
CA ASN A 517 19.04 1.30 -2.14
C ASN A 517 19.90 1.84 -1.00
N SER A 518 20.24 3.12 -1.02
CA SER A 518 21.16 3.69 -0.03
C SER A 518 20.79 5.09 0.45
N ASP A 519 21.12 5.37 1.71
CA ASP A 519 21.09 6.70 2.30
C ASP A 519 22.42 7.00 3.00
N SER A 520 22.75 8.29 3.16
CA SER A 520 24.00 8.73 3.77
C SER A 520 23.83 9.88 4.74
N ILE A 521 24.54 9.82 5.86
CA ILE A 521 24.50 10.83 6.91
C ILE A 521 25.90 11.18 7.40
N ASN A 522 26.09 12.45 7.79
CA ASN A 522 27.34 12.96 8.33
C ASN A 522 27.28 13.11 9.84
N HIS A 523 28.32 12.64 10.52
CA HIS A 523 28.57 12.80 11.96
C HIS A 523 29.80 13.67 12.18
N ASN A 524 29.60 14.90 12.63
CA ASN A 524 30.67 15.85 12.90
C ASN A 524 31.29 15.58 14.28
N PHE A 525 32.33 14.74 14.32
CA PHE A 525 32.97 14.31 15.56
C PHE A 525 34.07 15.30 16.00
N MET A 526 33.97 15.83 17.21
CA MET A 526 34.97 16.77 17.74
C MET A 526 36.05 16.05 18.55
N VAL A 527 37.31 16.21 18.16
CA VAL A 527 38.46 15.80 18.98
C VAL A 527 39.03 17.02 19.68
N PHE A 528 39.16 16.94 21.00
CA PHE A 528 39.76 18.00 21.82
C PHE A 528 41.04 17.54 22.51
N ASN A 529 41.91 18.51 22.84
CA ASN A 529 43.10 18.24 23.64
C ASN A 529 42.73 18.25 25.13
N GLU A 530 42.92 17.15 25.84
CA GLU A 530 42.64 17.10 27.29
C GLU A 530 43.60 18.01 28.10
N PHE A 531 44.81 18.25 27.59
CA PHE A 531 45.84 19.09 28.20
C PHE A 531 46.39 20.10 27.17
N PRO A 532 45.64 21.16 26.82
CA PRO A 532 46.07 22.19 25.89
C PRO A 532 47.39 22.83 26.34
N LEU A 533 48.19 23.35 25.40
CA LEU A 533 49.46 24.00 25.75
C LEU A 533 49.18 25.20 26.68
N TRP A 534 49.98 25.34 27.73
CA TRP A 534 49.90 26.50 28.62
C TRP A 534 50.30 27.79 27.88
N GLU A 535 49.61 28.89 28.19
CA GLU A 535 49.83 30.21 27.62
C GLU A 535 50.15 31.22 28.73
N ARG A 536 51.22 31.99 28.55
CA ARG A 536 51.78 32.94 29.53
C ARG A 536 50.80 34.03 30.01
N ASN A 537 49.72 34.28 29.27
CA ASN A 537 48.69 35.26 29.62
C ASN A 537 47.29 34.64 29.73
N GLY A 538 47.19 33.31 29.73
CA GLY A 538 45.91 32.59 29.82
C GLY A 538 45.19 32.85 31.14
N HIS A 539 43.87 32.70 31.18
CA HIS A 539 43.10 32.83 32.41
C HIS A 539 42.55 31.46 32.81
N TYR A 540 43.16 30.85 33.81
CA TYR A 540 42.89 29.47 34.21
C TYR A 540 42.12 29.46 35.52
N ARG A 541 40.95 28.80 35.52
CA ARG A 541 40.18 28.53 36.74
C ARG A 541 40.74 27.30 37.45
N LYS A 542 40.50 27.18 38.76
CA LYS A 542 40.78 25.94 39.51
C LYS A 542 40.17 24.74 38.78
N GLY A 543 40.99 23.72 38.54
CA GLY A 543 40.66 22.52 37.77
C GLY A 543 41.05 22.56 36.29
N ALA A 544 41.46 23.72 35.74
CA ALA A 544 41.92 23.82 34.36
C ALA A 544 43.15 22.93 34.11
N LYS A 545 43.18 22.25 32.98
CA LYS A 545 44.27 21.33 32.58
C LYS A 545 45.13 21.98 31.50
N VAL A 546 46.45 21.85 31.61
CA VAL A 546 47.39 22.30 30.57
C VAL A 546 48.59 21.36 30.44
N SER A 547 49.26 21.40 29.30
CA SER A 547 50.59 20.82 29.11
C SER A 547 51.65 21.92 29.07
N TRP A 548 52.77 21.71 29.76
CA TRP A 548 53.92 22.63 29.76
C TRP A 548 55.20 21.86 30.09
N LYS A 549 56.28 22.12 29.34
CA LYS A 549 57.60 21.46 29.50
C LYS A 549 57.50 19.92 29.60
N ASN A 550 56.78 19.31 28.67
CA ASN A 550 56.52 17.85 28.59
C ASN A 550 55.82 17.23 29.81
N LYS A 551 55.24 18.06 30.68
CA LYS A 551 54.46 17.64 31.85
C LYS A 551 53.01 18.08 31.70
N LYS A 552 52.11 17.34 32.34
CA LYS A 552 50.68 17.64 32.42
C LYS A 552 50.40 18.31 33.75
N TRP A 553 49.55 19.33 33.75
CA TRP A 553 49.30 20.16 34.93
C TRP A 553 47.81 20.41 35.11
N VAL A 554 47.40 20.57 36.36
CA VAL A 554 46.05 20.98 36.77
C VAL A 554 46.17 22.22 37.65
N ALA A 555 45.43 23.28 37.33
CA ALA A 555 45.35 24.47 38.16
C ALA A 555 44.68 24.13 39.50
N ILE A 556 45.34 24.41 40.62
CA ILE A 556 44.79 24.17 41.97
C ILE A 556 44.07 25.39 42.55
N SER A 557 44.23 26.55 41.92
CA SER A 557 43.52 27.80 42.18
C SER A 557 43.41 28.62 40.88
N ASN A 558 42.54 29.64 40.89
CA ASN A 558 42.41 30.55 39.74
C ASN A 558 43.71 31.32 39.55
N ASN A 559 44.25 31.37 38.33
CA ASN A 559 45.51 32.05 38.02
C ASN A 559 45.47 32.70 36.63
N ARG A 560 46.22 33.80 36.44
CA ARG A 560 46.25 34.60 35.20
C ARG A 560 47.42 34.26 34.29
N GLY A 561 47.73 32.97 34.16
CA GLY A 561 48.83 32.51 33.32
C GLY A 561 50.15 32.50 34.07
N TRP A 562 50.12 32.11 35.35
CA TRP A 562 51.34 31.77 36.08
C TRP A 562 51.94 30.49 35.50
N GLU A 563 53.26 30.34 35.49
CA GLU A 563 53.93 29.24 34.79
C GLU A 563 53.79 27.92 35.55
N PRO A 564 53.35 26.80 34.93
CA PRO A 564 53.29 25.53 35.61
C PRO A 564 54.68 25.03 36.02
N GLY A 565 54.81 24.63 37.28
CA GLY A 565 56.07 24.12 37.85
C GLY A 565 56.95 25.17 38.53
N ASP A 566 56.49 26.42 38.65
CA ASP A 566 57.06 27.38 39.58
C ASP A 566 56.65 27.06 41.04
N ASP A 567 57.36 27.64 42.02
CA ASP A 567 57.04 27.49 43.45
C ASP A 567 55.79 28.31 43.87
N SER A 568 55.01 28.83 42.91
CA SER A 568 53.87 29.70 43.16
C SER A 568 52.67 28.98 43.81
N GLY A 569 52.62 27.65 43.68
CA GLY A 569 51.50 26.84 44.17
C GLY A 569 50.18 27.05 43.40
N TYR A 570 50.19 27.59 42.17
CA TYR A 570 48.99 27.70 41.33
C TYR A 570 48.70 26.45 40.50
N TRP A 571 49.72 25.62 40.23
CA TRP A 571 49.64 24.43 39.40
C TRP A 571 50.11 23.18 40.15
N ARG A 572 49.51 22.06 39.79
CA ARG A 572 49.89 20.73 40.27
C ARG A 572 50.18 19.82 39.09
N GLU A 573 51.35 19.18 39.10
CA GLU A 573 51.69 18.16 38.10
C GLU A 573 50.72 16.98 38.20
N VAL A 574 50.20 16.51 37.07
CA VAL A 574 49.45 15.26 36.98
C VAL A 574 50.46 14.12 36.96
N THR A 575 50.45 13.33 38.03
CA THR A 575 51.38 12.23 38.25
C THR A 575 50.65 11.01 38.82
N ASP A 576 51.19 9.81 38.56
CA ASP A 576 50.66 8.54 39.07
C ASP A 576 50.98 8.31 40.56
N TYR A 577 51.71 9.23 41.21
CA TYR A 577 52.03 9.14 42.64
C TYR A 577 50.95 9.80 43.52
N PRO A 578 50.50 9.14 44.60
CA PRO A 578 49.55 9.72 45.54
C PRO A 578 50.13 10.98 46.20
N LEU A 579 49.28 11.94 46.55
CA LEU A 579 49.72 13.14 47.27
C LEU A 579 50.25 12.78 48.65
N TRP A 580 51.31 13.47 49.08
CA TRP A 580 51.75 13.39 50.47
C TRP A 580 50.69 13.97 51.41
N GLU A 581 50.59 13.38 52.60
CA GLU A 581 49.57 13.68 53.60
C GLU A 581 50.25 13.77 54.98
N PRO A 582 50.11 14.88 55.72
CA PRO A 582 50.87 15.16 56.95
C PRO A 582 50.55 14.24 58.15
N THR A 583 49.60 13.32 58.02
CA THR A 583 49.17 12.41 59.09
C THR A 583 49.23 10.94 58.72
N LYS A 584 49.57 10.62 57.47
CA LYS A 584 49.59 9.27 56.94
C LYS A 584 50.87 8.55 57.31
N LEU A 585 50.77 7.28 57.67
CA LEU A 585 51.94 6.44 57.90
C LEU A 585 52.52 6.03 56.53
N TYR A 586 53.80 6.33 56.32
CA TYR A 586 54.55 5.95 55.14
C TYR A 586 55.63 4.95 55.52
N MET A 587 55.63 3.81 54.83
CA MET A 587 56.67 2.79 54.96
C MET A 587 57.78 3.03 53.94
N VAL A 588 58.99 2.55 54.22
CA VAL A 588 60.10 2.57 53.25
C VAL A 588 59.63 2.06 51.89
N GLY A 589 59.94 2.80 50.83
CA GLY A 589 59.54 2.50 49.46
C GLY A 589 58.20 3.10 49.02
N ASN A 590 57.39 3.63 49.94
CA ASN A 590 56.19 4.39 49.56
C ASN A 590 56.59 5.63 48.78
N LYS A 591 55.89 5.89 47.66
CA LYS A 591 56.17 7.01 46.78
C LYS A 591 55.02 8.01 46.82
N VAL A 592 55.34 9.29 46.90
CA VAL A 592 54.37 10.38 46.96
C VAL A 592 54.78 11.55 46.09
N SER A 593 53.81 12.38 45.74
CA SER A 593 54.02 13.70 45.13
C SER A 593 53.87 14.79 46.19
N TRP A 594 54.86 15.67 46.31
CA TRP A 594 54.83 16.85 47.19
C TRP A 594 55.62 18.00 46.58
N LYS A 595 55.02 19.20 46.56
CA LYS A 595 55.61 20.43 45.97
C LYS A 595 56.21 20.21 44.57
N ASN A 596 55.47 19.54 43.70
CA ASN A 596 55.87 19.23 42.31
C ASN A 596 57.16 18.38 42.18
N LYS A 597 57.63 17.78 43.27
CA LYS A 597 58.71 16.80 43.32
C LYS A 597 58.15 15.42 43.67
N LYS A 598 58.82 14.37 43.19
CA LYS A 598 58.47 12.98 43.52
C LYS A 598 59.38 12.52 44.63
N TRP A 599 58.83 11.86 45.63
CA TRP A 599 59.59 11.44 46.80
C TRP A 599 59.35 9.96 47.07
N VAL A 600 60.41 9.24 47.43
CA VAL A 600 60.32 7.90 48.01
C VAL A 600 60.70 7.96 49.47
N ALA A 601 59.89 7.34 50.33
CA ALA A 601 60.23 7.18 51.73
C ALA A 601 61.45 6.26 51.85
N ILE A 602 62.53 6.76 52.43
CA ILE A 602 63.75 5.99 52.71
C ILE A 602 63.81 5.51 54.17
N ASN A 603 62.96 6.07 55.05
CA ASN A 603 62.69 5.58 56.39
C ASN A 603 61.17 5.63 56.67
N ASN A 604 60.69 4.73 57.54
CA ASN A 604 59.30 4.76 58.00
C ASN A 604 59.03 6.08 58.71
N ASN A 605 57.95 6.77 58.34
CA ASN A 605 57.62 8.08 58.89
C ASN A 605 56.11 8.28 58.99
N ARG A 606 55.68 9.13 59.93
CA ARG A 606 54.25 9.41 60.16
C ARG A 606 53.88 10.78 59.61
N GLY A 607 53.96 10.90 58.28
CA GLY A 607 53.62 12.13 57.58
C GLY A 607 54.63 13.25 57.85
N TRP A 608 55.93 12.92 57.89
CA TRP A 608 56.97 13.95 57.88
C TRP A 608 57.08 14.57 56.50
N GLU A 609 57.30 15.88 56.41
CA GLU A 609 57.29 16.60 55.11
C GLU A 609 58.48 16.17 54.22
N PRO A 610 58.25 15.82 52.95
CA PRO A 610 59.32 15.56 52.01
C PRO A 610 60.12 16.82 51.71
N SER A 611 61.45 16.74 51.86
CA SER A 611 62.39 17.83 51.57
C SER A 611 63.79 17.27 51.32
N ASP A 612 64.65 18.04 50.65
CA ASP A 612 65.99 17.59 50.24
C ASP A 612 66.90 17.26 51.44
N ASN A 613 66.57 17.80 52.62
CA ASN A 613 67.29 17.60 53.88
C ASN A 613 66.59 16.59 54.81
N SER A 614 65.58 15.87 54.33
CA SER A 614 64.82 14.91 55.14
C SER A 614 65.57 13.59 55.27
N GLU A 615 65.70 13.07 56.50
CA GLU A 615 66.16 11.68 56.72
C GLU A 615 65.09 10.63 56.33
N PHE A 616 63.85 11.06 56.07
CA PHE A 616 62.72 10.18 55.79
C PHE A 616 62.42 10.05 54.30
N TRP A 617 62.80 11.02 53.48
CA TRP A 617 62.44 11.10 52.07
C TRP A 617 63.65 11.33 51.19
N ARG A 618 63.63 10.74 50.01
CA ARG A 618 64.59 11.02 48.94
C ARG A 618 63.83 11.42 47.68
N GLU A 619 64.24 12.51 47.05
CA GLU A 619 63.68 12.91 45.77
C GLU A 619 64.00 11.86 44.69
N ILE A 620 63.03 11.57 43.85
CA ILE A 620 63.15 10.69 42.69
C ILE A 620 63.03 11.57 41.45
N LEU A 621 64.01 11.48 40.55
CA LEU A 621 63.99 12.18 39.26
C LEU A 621 62.88 11.63 38.34
#